data_AF-A0A3A1YAF1-F1
#
_entry.id   AF-A0A3A1YAF1-F1
#
_cell.length_a   1.000
_cell.length_b   1.000
_cell.length_c   1.000
_cell.angle_alpha   90.00
_cell.angle_beta   90.00
_cell.angle_gamma   90.00
#
_symmetry.space_group_name_H-M   'P 1'
#
loop_
_entity.id
_entity.type
_entity.pdbx_description
1 polymer ?
#
loop_
_entity_poly.entity_id
_entity_poly.type
_entity_poly.pdbx_seq_one_letter_code
_entity_poly.pdbx_strand_id
1 'polypeptide(L)'
;MSFFSFTFILFLFIVISIYWSVSYKTNANTAKLQNIVITLASLFFVGFIHPYFSIVLLAYAIFIHLSQRAIDKVINQRQDKNLNLIKNRAQHNFSVLSLKYFKQKSDIEELELTLTNNSTAQLTLTELKLVDSIFSSPLSRVQNDLEKTLKNIEGNEVANTTRLLSYKVADYYLTIDELLEKVKIEEINDRDLIYLNDNFNFLNSLLKNYNLIEKDELEKNYKESAKKDYSQAVPGFNFSLLIVASLLPLIYFKYYDFIYVNFVNFLTSLGFTNLGEISSVIPVLGISYYTFNSISLLISVKRGEIKSPSLLTSLTFVTYFPTIVAGPINRATTLIPQITKARCPQPINKIFFYLTLGISKKWLLATSLSMYFVQPVFGAPDNYNSWELILATYAYAFQLYFDFSGYTDLMFALGLCFGITHPINFRNPYISLNIKDFWTRWHISLSSWIRDYIYIPLGGNRHGFLLAQCYTVIAMLLSGIWHGSTLNFALWGLLHTLGIIGLNILHKVSSFRISDYSKFISRFLTFNYVCLTWIFFNSTDFDAAINFLEATFSNFSLPIHEPLAIISLVLIFIYWMLLPQVEKLINKLLTVSQEISSKYCIAICILVLWIVINLSPSGVPPFIYANF
;
A
#
# COMPACT_ATOMS: atom_id res chain seq x y z
N MET A 1 1.94 2.51 27.77
CA MET A 1 0.51 2.79 27.56
C MET A 1 -0.05 1.72 26.66
N SER A 2 -0.94 0.85 27.13
CA SER A 2 -1.74 0.06 26.19
C SER A 2 -2.78 0.98 25.54
N PHE A 3 -3.22 0.71 24.31
CA PHE A 3 -4.27 1.47 23.62
C PHE A 3 -5.61 1.54 24.37
N PHE A 4 -5.71 0.83 25.49
CA PHE A 4 -6.93 0.67 26.28
C PHE A 4 -6.73 1.10 27.73
N SER A 5 -5.57 1.66 28.08
CA SER A 5 -5.35 2.20 29.42
C SER A 5 -6.01 3.57 29.57
N PHE A 6 -6.43 3.91 30.79
CA PHE A 6 -6.94 5.24 31.12
C PHE A 6 -5.96 6.35 30.68
N THR A 7 -4.66 6.13 30.86
CA THR A 7 -3.60 7.03 30.40
C THR A 7 -3.64 7.27 28.89
N PHE A 8 -3.92 6.23 28.09
CA PHE A 8 -4.05 6.35 26.65
C PHE A 8 -5.30 7.13 26.24
N ILE A 9 -6.42 6.92 26.91
CA ILE A 9 -7.65 7.68 26.67
C ILE A 9 -7.41 9.18 26.99
N LEU A 10 -6.76 9.48 28.12
CA LEU A 10 -6.43 10.85 28.50
C LEU A 10 -5.49 11.51 27.48
N PHE A 11 -4.46 10.79 27.04
CA PHE A 11 -3.55 11.24 25.98
C PHE A 11 -4.32 11.56 24.68
N LEU A 12 -5.19 10.66 24.22
CA LEU A 12 -6.01 10.90 23.03
C LEU A 12 -6.89 12.13 23.19
N PHE A 13 -7.54 12.29 24.34
CA PHE A 13 -8.39 13.44 24.62
C PHE A 13 -7.62 14.76 24.53
N ILE A 14 -6.42 14.81 25.13
CA ILE A 14 -5.54 15.99 25.08
C ILE A 14 -5.13 16.28 23.63
N VAL A 15 -4.65 15.27 22.90
CA VAL A 15 -4.17 15.43 21.52
C VAL A 15 -5.30 15.88 20.59
N ILE A 16 -6.48 15.27 20.69
CA ILE A 16 -7.65 15.62 19.88
C ILE A 16 -8.10 17.05 20.20
N SER A 17 -8.14 17.43 21.48
CA SER A 17 -8.52 18.79 21.90
C SER A 17 -7.58 19.85 21.33
N ILE A 18 -6.25 19.61 21.42
CA ILE A 18 -5.24 20.49 20.83
C ILE A 18 -5.37 20.52 19.30
N TYR A 19 -5.59 19.36 18.66
CA TYR A 19 -5.76 19.30 17.21
C TYR A 19 -6.98 20.10 16.75
N TRP A 20 -8.10 19.98 17.46
CA TRP A 20 -9.35 20.65 17.11
C TRP A 20 -9.24 22.16 17.30
N SER A 21 -8.53 22.64 18.32
CA SER A 21 -8.32 24.08 18.53
C SER A 21 -7.52 24.73 17.41
N VAL A 22 -6.52 24.03 16.84
CA VAL A 22 -5.75 24.55 15.69
C VAL A 22 -6.47 24.36 14.35
N SER A 23 -7.52 23.53 14.29
CA SER A 23 -8.26 23.21 13.05
C SER A 23 -9.40 24.19 12.72
N TYR A 24 -9.60 25.25 13.52
CA TYR A 24 -10.70 26.20 13.34
C TYR A 24 -10.54 27.17 12.16
N LYS A 25 -9.31 27.40 11.67
CA LYS A 25 -9.01 28.28 10.53
C LYS A 25 -8.30 27.48 9.44
N THR A 26 -8.75 27.56 8.19
CA THR A 26 -8.11 26.87 7.05
C THR A 26 -7.14 27.81 6.33
N ASN A 27 -5.87 27.81 6.75
CA ASN A 27 -4.79 28.46 5.99
C ASN A 27 -3.58 27.51 5.87
N ALA A 28 -2.56 27.90 5.10
CA ALA A 28 -1.38 27.07 4.87
C ALA A 28 -0.58 26.77 6.17
N ASN A 29 -0.67 27.62 7.18
CA ASN A 29 -0.02 27.40 8.48
C ASN A 29 -0.76 26.35 9.33
N THR A 30 -2.07 26.19 9.12
CA THR A 30 -2.89 25.18 9.81
C THR A 30 -2.38 23.77 9.55
N ALA A 31 -2.07 23.41 8.30
CA ALA A 31 -1.56 22.08 7.97
C ALA A 31 -0.24 21.78 8.69
N LYS A 32 0.65 22.78 8.80
CA LYS A 32 1.92 22.66 9.53
C LYS A 32 1.67 22.46 11.03
N LEU A 33 0.81 23.27 11.65
CA LEU A 33 0.45 23.11 13.07
C LEU A 33 -0.17 21.75 13.36
N GLN A 34 -1.09 21.30 12.51
CA GLN A 34 -1.70 19.97 12.59
C GLN A 34 -0.65 18.85 12.54
N ASN A 35 0.32 18.96 11.62
CA ASN A 35 1.41 18.00 11.50
C ASN A 35 2.37 18.04 12.71
N ILE A 36 2.62 19.22 13.30
CA ILE A 36 3.38 19.34 14.55
C ILE A 36 2.67 18.60 15.67
N VAL A 37 1.36 18.84 15.87
CA VAL A 37 0.56 18.18 16.90
C VAL A 37 0.61 16.65 16.73
N ILE A 38 0.36 16.15 15.51
CA ILE A 38 0.39 14.70 15.23
C ILE A 38 1.79 14.11 15.44
N THR A 39 2.85 14.81 15.02
CA THR A 39 4.24 14.32 15.16
C THR A 39 4.66 14.27 16.63
N LEU A 40 4.38 15.31 17.40
CA LEU A 40 4.67 15.34 18.84
C LEU A 40 3.87 14.28 19.59
N ALA A 41 2.58 14.14 19.28
CA ALA A 41 1.74 13.07 19.82
C ALA A 41 2.34 11.68 19.50
N SER A 42 2.85 11.51 18.27
CA SER A 42 3.44 10.24 17.85
C SER A 42 4.74 9.90 18.58
N LEU A 43 5.65 10.87 18.70
CA LEU A 43 6.90 10.70 19.43
C LEU A 43 6.65 10.48 20.93
N PHE A 44 5.64 11.15 21.50
CA PHE A 44 5.25 10.94 22.89
C PHE A 44 4.64 9.56 23.09
N PHE A 45 3.73 9.13 22.22
CA PHE A 45 3.07 7.82 22.31
C PHE A 45 4.10 6.68 22.32
N VAL A 46 5.06 6.71 21.39
CA VAL A 46 6.11 5.69 21.32
C VAL A 46 7.10 5.82 22.49
N GLY A 47 7.47 7.04 22.87
CA GLY A 47 8.41 7.30 23.96
C GLY A 47 7.87 6.93 25.34
N PHE A 48 6.55 6.99 25.50
CA PHE A 48 5.88 6.54 26.71
C PHE A 48 5.97 5.01 26.88
N ILE A 49 6.07 4.25 25.78
CA ILE A 49 6.33 2.81 25.86
C ILE A 49 7.78 2.62 26.32
N HIS A 50 8.72 3.27 25.65
CA HIS A 50 10.12 3.28 26.05
C HIS A 50 10.85 4.50 25.45
N PRO A 51 11.56 5.34 26.22
CA PRO A 51 12.17 6.57 25.72
C PRO A 51 13.12 6.37 24.53
N TYR A 52 13.86 5.25 24.53
CA TYR A 52 14.79 4.92 23.45
C TYR A 52 14.08 4.67 22.11
N PHE A 53 12.83 4.24 22.12
CA PHE A 53 12.09 3.98 20.88
C PHE A 53 11.87 5.27 20.09
N SER A 54 11.58 6.39 20.75
CA SER A 54 11.43 7.68 20.08
C SER A 54 12.73 8.14 19.43
N ILE A 55 13.88 7.90 20.08
CA ILE A 55 15.19 8.25 19.53
C ILE A 55 15.48 7.42 18.27
N VAL A 56 15.29 6.09 18.36
CA VAL A 56 15.50 5.16 17.24
C VAL A 56 14.60 5.52 16.07
N LEU A 57 13.29 5.73 16.31
CA LEU A 57 12.35 6.07 15.25
C LEU A 57 12.64 7.45 14.67
N LEU A 58 12.99 8.45 15.48
CA LEU A 58 13.35 9.78 14.98
C LEU A 58 14.60 9.71 14.08
N ALA A 59 15.64 9.02 14.52
CA ALA A 59 16.85 8.80 13.72
C ALA A 59 16.52 8.07 12.41
N TYR A 60 15.65 7.05 12.46
CA TYR A 60 15.21 6.33 11.29
C TYR A 60 14.41 7.22 10.31
N ALA A 61 13.47 8.03 10.79
CA ALA A 61 12.77 9.00 9.93
C ALA A 61 13.71 10.03 9.30
N ILE A 62 14.73 10.51 10.04
CA ILE A 62 15.72 11.43 9.49
C ILE A 62 16.50 10.75 8.37
N PHE A 63 16.96 9.51 8.57
CA PHE A 63 17.60 8.71 7.53
C PHE A 63 16.70 8.57 6.29
N ILE A 64 15.42 8.25 6.48
CA ILE A 64 14.45 8.14 5.37
C ILE A 64 14.26 9.49 4.68
N HIS A 65 14.19 10.60 5.43
CA HIS A 65 14.08 11.94 4.86
C HIS A 65 15.30 12.32 4.00
N LEU A 66 16.51 12.02 4.46
CA LEU A 66 17.72 12.27 3.69
C LEU A 66 17.78 11.37 2.45
N SER A 67 17.38 10.11 2.59
CA SER A 67 17.35 9.13 1.50
C SER A 67 16.41 9.55 0.37
N GLN A 68 15.19 9.96 0.67
CA GLN A 68 14.27 10.47 -0.36
C GLN A 68 14.77 11.75 -1.04
N ARG A 69 15.48 12.63 -0.31
CA ARG A 69 16.05 13.86 -0.87
C ARG A 69 17.16 13.54 -1.87
N ALA A 70 18.00 12.57 -1.54
CA ALA A 70 19.02 12.06 -2.43
C ALA A 70 18.41 11.43 -3.69
N ILE A 71 17.36 10.61 -3.51
CA ILE A 71 16.62 10.00 -4.63
C ILE A 71 16.01 11.07 -5.55
N ASP A 72 15.30 12.06 -4.98
CA ASP A 72 14.65 13.14 -5.72
C ASP A 72 15.67 13.99 -6.50
N LYS A 73 16.82 14.29 -5.89
CA LYS A 73 17.92 15.01 -6.56
C LYS A 73 18.46 14.24 -7.77
N VAL A 74 18.73 12.94 -7.62
CA VAL A 74 19.25 12.08 -8.70
C VAL A 74 18.24 11.96 -9.84
N ILE A 75 16.96 11.85 -9.51
CA ILE A 75 15.88 11.80 -10.50
C ILE A 75 15.84 13.09 -11.30
N ASN A 76 15.75 14.25 -10.64
CA ASN A 76 15.59 15.52 -11.33
C ASN A 76 16.76 15.75 -12.29
N GLN A 77 18.00 15.51 -11.83
CA GLN A 77 19.20 15.57 -12.67
C GLN A 77 19.14 14.63 -13.89
N ARG A 78 18.64 13.40 -13.73
CA ARG A 78 18.51 12.46 -14.85
C ARG A 78 17.37 12.80 -15.79
N GLN A 79 16.26 13.33 -15.29
CA GLN A 79 15.12 13.71 -16.11
C GLN A 79 15.47 14.88 -17.01
N ASP A 80 16.09 15.92 -16.47
CA ASP A 80 16.53 17.09 -17.24
C ASP A 80 17.54 16.66 -18.32
N LYS A 81 18.50 15.81 -17.95
CA LYS A 81 19.48 15.24 -18.90
C LYS A 81 18.81 14.42 -20.02
N ASN A 82 17.91 13.49 -19.68
CA ASN A 82 17.25 12.61 -20.63
C ASN A 82 16.35 13.37 -21.61
N LEU A 83 15.58 14.33 -21.10
CA LEU A 83 14.69 15.16 -21.89
C LEU A 83 15.48 16.02 -22.90
N ASN A 84 16.58 16.64 -22.45
CA ASN A 84 17.45 17.42 -23.32
C ASN A 84 18.07 16.56 -24.44
N LEU A 85 18.49 15.34 -24.13
CA LEU A 85 19.04 14.41 -25.13
C LEU A 85 18.02 14.05 -26.22
N ILE A 86 16.79 13.68 -25.82
CA ILE A 86 15.74 13.31 -26.79
C ILE A 86 15.35 14.52 -27.64
N LYS A 87 15.14 15.68 -27.00
CA LYS A 87 14.83 16.93 -27.70
C LYS A 87 15.85 17.24 -28.79
N ASN A 88 17.14 17.20 -28.47
CA ASN A 88 18.21 17.51 -29.44
C ASN A 88 18.21 16.54 -30.63
N ARG A 89 17.96 15.25 -30.38
CA ARG A 89 17.89 14.24 -31.44
C ARG A 89 16.70 14.48 -32.37
N ALA A 90 15.52 14.69 -31.81
CA ALA A 90 14.32 14.99 -32.56
C ALA A 90 14.49 16.28 -33.40
N GLN A 91 15.08 17.33 -32.82
CA GLN A 91 15.40 18.58 -33.54
C GLN A 91 16.38 18.36 -34.69
N HIS A 92 17.46 17.58 -34.49
CA HIS A 92 18.42 17.28 -35.54
C HIS A 92 17.76 16.54 -36.71
N ASN A 93 16.99 15.49 -36.43
CA ASN A 93 16.27 14.73 -37.46
C ASN A 93 15.24 15.61 -38.21
N PHE A 94 14.57 16.50 -37.49
CA PHE A 94 13.66 17.47 -38.10
C PHE A 94 14.40 18.42 -39.06
N SER A 95 15.53 19.00 -38.63
CA SER A 95 16.36 19.85 -39.49
C SER A 95 16.90 19.12 -40.74
N VAL A 96 17.26 17.85 -40.60
CA VAL A 96 17.71 17.02 -41.74
C VAL A 96 16.56 16.76 -42.72
N LEU A 97 15.36 16.43 -42.21
CA LEU A 97 14.16 16.21 -43.01
C LEU A 97 13.78 17.48 -43.79
N SER A 98 13.74 18.62 -43.10
CA SER A 98 13.38 19.90 -43.70
C SER A 98 14.36 20.30 -44.81
N LEU A 99 15.67 20.22 -44.56
CA LEU A 99 16.70 20.47 -45.56
C LEU A 99 16.54 19.57 -46.79
N LYS A 100 16.29 18.26 -46.59
CA LYS A 100 16.12 17.31 -47.70
C LYS A 100 14.87 17.62 -48.53
N TYR A 101 13.76 17.94 -47.88
CA TYR A 101 12.50 18.28 -48.55
C TYR A 101 12.62 19.56 -49.38
N PHE A 102 13.16 20.64 -48.81
CA PHE A 102 13.29 21.92 -49.54
C PHE A 102 14.38 21.89 -50.61
N LYS A 103 15.42 21.06 -50.46
CA LYS A 103 16.39 20.84 -51.53
C LYS A 103 15.75 20.21 -52.78
N GLN A 104 14.66 19.44 -52.65
CA GLN A 104 13.89 18.97 -53.81
C GLN A 104 13.03 20.08 -54.45
N LYS A 105 12.63 21.11 -53.69
CA LYS A 105 11.80 22.23 -54.16
C LYS A 105 12.57 23.50 -54.55
N SER A 106 13.85 23.62 -54.19
CA SER A 106 14.76 24.75 -54.46
C SER A 106 14.65 25.98 -53.52
N ASP A 107 13.91 25.92 -52.42
CA ASP A 107 13.57 27.11 -51.60
C ASP A 107 14.03 27.02 -50.13
N ILE A 108 15.34 26.92 -49.87
CA ILE A 108 15.87 26.76 -48.49
C ILE A 108 15.77 28.06 -47.67
N GLU A 109 16.03 29.24 -48.26
CA GLU A 109 16.00 30.52 -47.52
C GLU A 109 14.58 30.93 -47.07
N GLU A 110 13.58 30.67 -47.90
CA GLU A 110 12.18 30.98 -47.58
C GLU A 110 11.65 30.10 -46.43
N LEU A 111 12.16 28.87 -46.31
CA LEU A 111 11.84 27.97 -45.22
C LEU A 111 12.30 28.50 -43.86
N GLU A 112 13.57 28.92 -43.76
CA GLU A 112 14.13 29.40 -42.49
C GLU A 112 13.32 30.60 -41.96
N LEU A 113 12.89 31.49 -42.85
CA LEU A 113 12.00 32.62 -42.57
C LEU A 113 10.59 32.18 -42.14
N THR A 114 10.01 31.18 -42.80
CA THR A 114 8.65 30.71 -42.51
C THR A 114 8.58 29.98 -41.17
N LEU A 115 9.57 29.13 -40.87
CA LEU A 115 9.65 28.39 -39.60
C LEU A 115 9.97 29.29 -38.40
N THR A 116 10.71 30.38 -38.62
CA THR A 116 10.99 31.39 -37.57
C THR A 116 9.80 32.32 -37.32
N ASN A 117 9.02 32.67 -38.35
CA ASN A 117 7.89 33.59 -38.21
C ASN A 117 6.59 32.92 -37.71
N ASN A 118 6.34 31.64 -38.00
CA ASN A 118 5.07 30.95 -37.66
C ASN A 118 4.88 30.56 -36.17
N SER A 119 5.51 31.28 -35.23
CA SER A 119 5.34 31.04 -33.79
C SER A 119 3.91 31.22 -33.24
N THR A 120 2.92 31.58 -34.06
CA THR A 120 1.57 31.99 -33.64
C THR A 120 0.39 31.30 -34.32
N ALA A 121 0.61 30.36 -35.26
CA ALA A 121 -0.49 29.72 -35.98
C ALA A 121 -0.97 28.41 -35.30
N GLN A 122 -2.02 28.46 -34.47
CA GLN A 122 -2.74 27.26 -34.04
C GLN A 122 -3.59 26.73 -35.20
N LEU A 123 -3.05 25.82 -36.01
CA LEU A 123 -3.83 25.05 -36.97
C LEU A 123 -4.76 24.09 -36.23
N THR A 124 -6.03 24.01 -36.65
CA THR A 124 -7.01 23.13 -36.01
C THR A 124 -6.86 21.68 -36.48
N LEU A 125 -7.06 20.71 -35.57
CA LEU A 125 -6.88 19.27 -35.79
C LEU A 125 -7.66 18.71 -37.01
N THR A 126 -8.68 19.43 -37.46
CA THR A 126 -9.56 19.06 -38.59
C THR A 126 -8.96 19.32 -39.98
N GLU A 127 -7.83 20.05 -40.08
CA GLU A 127 -7.28 20.55 -41.34
C GLU A 127 -6.05 19.78 -41.89
N LEU A 128 -5.61 18.71 -41.21
CA LEU A 128 -4.36 17.98 -41.50
C LEU A 128 -4.63 16.54 -41.94
N LYS A 129 -4.79 16.31 -43.26
CA LYS A 129 -5.20 14.99 -43.80
C LYS A 129 -4.06 14.03 -44.16
N LEU A 130 -2.80 14.49 -44.29
CA LEU A 130 -1.70 13.63 -44.76
C LEU A 130 -0.93 12.98 -43.60
N VAL A 131 -0.55 13.74 -42.55
CA VAL A 131 0.03 13.17 -41.31
C VAL A 131 -0.94 12.20 -40.62
N ASP A 132 -2.25 12.47 -40.63
CA ASP A 132 -3.27 11.57 -40.06
C ASP A 132 -3.49 10.28 -40.86
N SER A 133 -3.29 10.30 -42.18
CA SER A 133 -3.55 9.12 -43.04
C SER A 133 -2.37 8.16 -43.14
N ILE A 134 -1.13 8.66 -43.03
CA ILE A 134 0.10 7.84 -42.98
C ILE A 134 0.32 7.28 -41.55
N PHE A 135 -0.15 7.97 -40.51
CA PHE A 135 0.09 7.63 -39.12
C PHE A 135 -1.22 7.55 -38.32
N SER A 136 -1.89 6.40 -38.38
CA SER A 136 -3.10 6.15 -37.59
C SER A 136 -2.80 6.26 -36.08
N SER A 137 -3.07 7.43 -35.46
CA SER A 137 -3.22 7.70 -34.02
C SER A 137 -2.05 8.23 -33.12
N PRO A 138 -0.74 8.27 -33.43
CA PRO A 138 0.26 8.54 -32.38
C PRO A 138 0.24 9.99 -31.84
N LEU A 139 0.54 11.00 -32.67
CA LEU A 139 0.70 12.40 -32.23
C LEU A 139 -0.57 12.99 -31.63
N SER A 140 -1.71 12.85 -32.29
CA SER A 140 -2.99 13.38 -31.81
C SER A 140 -3.41 12.77 -30.47
N ARG A 141 -3.06 11.50 -30.22
CA ARG A 141 -3.30 10.83 -28.93
C ARG A 141 -2.34 11.33 -27.85
N VAL A 142 -1.05 11.53 -28.17
CA VAL A 142 -0.09 12.09 -27.20
C VAL A 142 -0.40 13.57 -26.90
N GLN A 143 -0.88 14.35 -27.88
CA GLN A 143 -1.27 15.76 -27.71
C GLN A 143 -2.50 15.89 -26.81
N ASN A 144 -3.54 15.10 -27.08
CA ASN A 144 -4.72 14.99 -26.21
C ASN A 144 -4.34 14.54 -24.79
N ASP A 145 -3.36 13.65 -24.64
CA ASP A 145 -2.83 13.24 -23.35
C ASP A 145 -2.07 14.38 -22.65
N LEU A 146 -1.30 15.17 -23.38
CA LEU A 146 -0.57 16.34 -22.87
C LEU A 146 -1.55 17.42 -22.42
N GLU A 147 -2.58 17.72 -23.22
CA GLU A 147 -3.64 18.70 -22.92
C GLU A 147 -4.51 18.25 -21.73
N LYS A 148 -4.88 16.96 -21.65
CA LYS A 148 -5.53 16.40 -20.45
C LYS A 148 -4.64 16.53 -19.22
N THR A 149 -3.35 16.31 -19.38
CA THR A 149 -2.37 16.45 -18.29
C THR A 149 -2.31 17.91 -17.83
N LEU A 150 -2.24 18.87 -18.76
CA LEU A 150 -2.27 20.32 -18.48
C LEU A 150 -3.57 20.77 -17.81
N LYS A 151 -4.75 20.28 -18.24
CA LYS A 151 -6.03 20.55 -17.55
C LYS A 151 -6.09 19.96 -16.14
N ASN A 152 -5.51 18.78 -15.94
CA ASN A 152 -5.42 18.16 -14.61
C ASN A 152 -4.44 18.89 -13.68
N ILE A 153 -3.44 19.59 -14.24
CA ILE A 153 -2.46 20.41 -13.51
C ILE A 153 -3.11 21.65 -12.89
N GLU A 154 -4.06 22.29 -13.56
CA GLU A 154 -4.76 23.48 -13.04
C GLU A 154 -5.64 23.17 -11.80
N GLY A 155 -6.02 21.91 -11.59
CA GLY A 155 -6.91 21.49 -10.50
C GLY A 155 -6.23 20.95 -9.23
N ASN A 156 -4.92 20.67 -9.21
CA ASN A 156 -4.25 20.05 -8.05
C ASN A 156 -2.77 20.49 -7.86
N GLU A 157 -2.37 20.70 -6.60
CA GLU A 157 -1.04 21.22 -6.22
C GLU A 157 0.17 20.34 -6.64
N VAL A 158 0.84 20.81 -7.70
CA VAL A 158 2.24 21.33 -7.73
C VAL A 158 3.43 20.35 -7.74
N ALA A 159 3.37 19.14 -7.18
CA ALA A 159 4.62 18.37 -6.99
C ALA A 159 4.99 17.40 -8.15
N ASN A 160 3.99 16.81 -8.80
CA ASN A 160 4.19 15.88 -9.93
C ASN A 160 4.15 16.57 -11.29
N THR A 161 3.78 17.84 -11.36
CA THR A 161 3.53 18.57 -12.61
C THR A 161 4.77 18.61 -13.51
N THR A 162 5.88 19.16 -13.03
CA THR A 162 7.14 19.25 -13.79
C THR A 162 7.68 17.88 -14.18
N ARG A 163 7.53 16.90 -13.28
CA ARG A 163 8.02 15.53 -13.45
C ARG A 163 7.18 14.69 -14.43
N LEU A 164 5.86 14.79 -14.34
CA LEU A 164 4.92 14.13 -15.25
C LEU A 164 4.97 14.78 -16.62
N LEU A 165 5.08 16.11 -16.65
CA LEU A 165 5.26 16.87 -17.87
C LEU A 165 6.60 16.51 -18.53
N SER A 166 7.70 16.41 -17.79
CA SER A 166 8.99 16.01 -18.39
C SER A 166 8.92 14.61 -19.01
N TYR A 167 8.24 13.64 -18.36
CA TYR A 167 7.98 12.33 -18.96
C TYR A 167 7.11 12.41 -20.21
N LYS A 168 5.98 13.12 -20.16
CA LYS A 168 5.06 13.22 -21.30
C LYS A 168 5.68 13.97 -22.47
N VAL A 169 6.46 15.01 -22.21
CA VAL A 169 7.22 15.74 -23.24
C VAL A 169 8.34 14.86 -23.83
N ALA A 170 9.03 14.07 -23.00
CA ALA A 170 10.04 13.12 -23.50
C ALA A 170 9.42 12.04 -24.40
N ASP A 171 8.29 11.46 -24.01
CA ASP A 171 7.52 10.48 -24.80
C ASP A 171 7.05 11.08 -26.13
N TYR A 172 6.62 12.34 -26.09
CA TYR A 172 6.26 13.10 -27.29
C TYR A 172 7.45 13.29 -28.23
N TYR A 173 8.60 13.74 -27.71
CA TYR A 173 9.81 13.91 -28.54
C TYR A 173 10.31 12.58 -29.10
N LEU A 174 10.23 11.48 -28.35
CA LEU A 174 10.55 10.14 -28.86
C LEU A 174 9.61 9.73 -29.99
N THR A 175 8.31 9.99 -29.82
CA THR A 175 7.31 9.72 -30.86
C THR A 175 7.61 10.53 -32.12
N ILE A 176 7.90 11.83 -31.99
CA ILE A 176 8.31 12.67 -33.12
C ILE A 176 9.58 12.12 -33.78
N ASP A 177 10.60 11.76 -33.01
CA ASP A 177 11.86 11.21 -33.52
C ASP A 177 11.63 9.94 -34.35
N GLU A 178 10.88 8.98 -33.81
CA GLU A 178 10.52 7.73 -34.51
C GLU A 178 9.68 7.97 -35.76
N LEU A 179 8.84 9.01 -35.76
CA LEU A 179 8.05 9.38 -36.92
C LEU A 179 8.93 9.98 -38.01
N LEU A 180 9.79 10.94 -37.67
CA LEU A 180 10.70 11.57 -38.63
C LEU A 180 11.63 10.55 -39.30
N GLU A 181 12.03 9.49 -38.60
CA GLU A 181 12.82 8.39 -39.17
C GLU A 181 12.04 7.55 -40.22
N LYS A 182 10.71 7.51 -40.14
CA LYS A 182 9.84 6.68 -41.01
C LYS A 182 9.23 7.43 -42.18
N VAL A 183 9.21 8.76 -42.16
CA VAL A 183 8.57 9.56 -43.20
C VAL A 183 9.42 9.59 -44.48
N LYS A 184 8.78 9.33 -45.63
CA LYS A 184 9.39 9.53 -46.95
C LYS A 184 9.18 10.97 -47.43
N ILE A 185 10.23 11.59 -47.96
CA ILE A 185 10.24 13.01 -48.38
C ILE A 185 9.15 13.31 -49.41
N GLU A 186 8.91 12.39 -50.34
CA GLU A 186 7.94 12.53 -51.45
C GLU A 186 6.48 12.63 -50.98
N GLU A 187 6.20 12.19 -49.75
CA GLU A 187 4.86 12.11 -49.17
C GLU A 187 4.57 13.27 -48.19
N ILE A 188 5.49 14.23 -48.02
CA ILE A 188 5.29 15.39 -47.13
C ILE A 188 4.81 16.59 -47.94
N ASN A 189 3.88 17.39 -47.42
CA ASN A 189 3.59 18.73 -47.95
C ASN A 189 3.98 19.84 -46.96
N ASP A 190 3.92 21.09 -47.42
CA ASP A 190 4.38 22.25 -46.64
C ASP A 190 3.56 22.45 -45.35
N ARG A 191 2.27 22.08 -45.35
CA ARG A 191 1.40 22.18 -44.15
C ARG A 191 1.80 21.17 -43.08
N ASP A 192 2.14 19.95 -43.47
CA ASP A 192 2.58 18.91 -42.53
C ASP A 192 3.91 19.28 -41.86
N LEU A 193 4.82 19.89 -42.62
CA LEU A 193 6.09 20.43 -42.11
C LEU A 193 5.88 21.57 -41.11
N ILE A 194 4.98 22.51 -41.41
CA ILE A 194 4.60 23.59 -40.49
C ILE A 194 4.00 23.01 -39.21
N TYR A 195 3.07 22.05 -39.32
CA TYR A 195 2.47 21.40 -38.16
C TYR A 195 3.50 20.71 -37.25
N LEU A 196 4.49 20.00 -37.82
CA LEU A 196 5.56 19.40 -37.04
C LEU A 196 6.40 20.46 -36.30
N ASN A 197 6.73 21.57 -36.97
CA ASN A 197 7.45 22.70 -36.36
C ASN A 197 6.67 23.33 -35.19
N ASP A 198 5.36 23.51 -35.34
CA ASP A 198 4.52 24.09 -34.30
C ASP A 198 4.45 23.19 -33.06
N ASN A 199 4.40 21.86 -33.25
CA ASN A 199 4.53 20.89 -32.16
C ASN A 199 5.87 21.01 -31.43
N PHE A 200 6.99 21.12 -32.15
CA PHE A 200 8.31 21.37 -31.55
C PHE A 200 8.33 22.65 -30.72
N ASN A 201 7.77 23.74 -31.25
CA ASN A 201 7.74 25.05 -30.58
C ASN A 201 6.86 25.04 -29.34
N PHE A 202 5.68 24.40 -29.42
CA PHE A 202 4.80 24.21 -28.27
C PHE A 202 5.50 23.46 -27.13
N LEU A 203 6.17 22.34 -27.42
CA LEU A 203 6.91 21.58 -26.40
C LEU A 203 8.06 22.39 -25.81
N ASN A 204 8.79 23.15 -26.64
CA ASN A 204 9.84 24.05 -26.16
C ASN A 204 9.30 25.14 -25.22
N SER A 205 8.13 25.70 -25.52
CA SER A 205 7.47 26.68 -24.65
C SER A 205 7.12 26.07 -23.29
N LEU A 206 6.62 24.82 -23.27
CA LEU A 206 6.34 24.09 -22.03
C LEU A 206 7.62 23.87 -21.22
N LEU A 207 8.71 23.42 -21.83
CA LEU A 207 9.98 23.22 -21.11
C LEU A 207 10.48 24.51 -20.45
N LYS A 208 10.36 25.65 -21.14
CA LYS A 208 10.71 26.96 -20.60
C LYS A 208 9.79 27.38 -19.46
N ASN A 209 8.48 27.23 -19.64
CA ASN A 209 7.47 27.60 -18.63
C ASN A 209 7.61 26.81 -17.33
N TYR A 210 8.08 25.57 -17.42
CA TYR A 210 8.26 24.69 -16.26
C TYR A 210 9.73 24.55 -15.80
N ASN A 211 10.63 25.42 -16.29
CA ASN A 211 12.04 25.52 -15.88
C ASN A 211 12.85 24.22 -16.03
N LEU A 212 12.63 23.50 -17.13
CA LEU A 212 13.20 22.17 -17.41
C LEU A 212 14.49 22.19 -18.25
N ILE A 213 15.24 23.31 -18.29
CA ILE A 213 16.40 23.48 -19.17
C ILE A 213 17.51 24.28 -18.46
N GLU A 214 18.71 23.70 -18.36
CA GLU A 214 19.96 24.45 -18.15
C GLU A 214 20.88 24.28 -19.37
N LYS A 215 21.35 25.42 -19.89
CA LYS A 215 21.84 25.62 -21.26
C LYS A 215 23.34 25.31 -21.45
N ASP A 216 24.11 25.18 -20.37
CA ASP A 216 25.58 25.11 -20.44
C ASP A 216 26.16 23.69 -20.26
N GLU A 217 25.32 22.68 -19.97
CA GLU A 217 25.72 21.26 -19.86
C GLU A 217 25.63 20.49 -21.20
N LEU A 218 25.12 21.18 -22.23
CA LEU A 218 24.75 20.67 -23.55
C LEU A 218 25.94 20.25 -24.42
N GLU A 219 27.11 20.89 -24.27
CA GLU A 219 28.21 20.70 -25.21
C GLU A 219 29.15 19.55 -24.81
N LYS A 220 29.09 19.09 -23.55
CA LYS A 220 30.09 18.18 -22.97
C LYS A 220 29.70 16.70 -22.98
N ASN A 221 28.41 16.37 -23.12
CA ASN A 221 27.89 15.04 -22.77
C ASN A 221 27.46 14.15 -23.94
N TYR A 222 27.54 14.63 -25.19
CA TYR A 222 27.01 13.91 -26.37
C TYR A 222 27.90 12.74 -26.85
N LYS A 223 29.09 12.51 -26.27
CA LYS A 223 30.00 11.47 -26.80
C LYS A 223 29.89 10.05 -26.22
N GLU A 224 29.08 9.78 -25.17
CA GLU A 224 29.11 8.42 -24.54
C GLU A 224 27.79 7.70 -24.22
N SER A 225 26.60 8.33 -24.16
CA SER A 225 25.43 7.65 -23.53
C SER A 225 24.44 6.94 -24.46
N ALA A 226 24.78 6.68 -25.73
CA ALA A 226 23.88 6.05 -26.71
C ALA A 226 23.60 4.54 -26.48
N LYS A 227 23.86 4.00 -25.28
CA LYS A 227 23.53 2.61 -24.91
C LYS A 227 23.02 2.53 -23.46
N LYS A 228 21.71 2.73 -23.25
CA LYS A 228 20.81 1.97 -22.33
C LYS A 228 19.71 2.83 -21.71
N ASP A 229 18.48 2.40 -21.99
CA ASP A 229 17.30 2.36 -21.12
C ASP A 229 16.92 3.60 -20.29
N TYR A 230 15.86 4.25 -20.76
CA TYR A 230 15.07 5.29 -20.07
C TYR A 230 14.30 4.79 -18.82
N SER A 231 14.54 3.57 -18.34
CA SER A 231 13.79 2.95 -17.22
C SER A 231 14.46 3.04 -15.84
N GLN A 232 15.68 3.59 -15.73
CA GLN A 232 16.43 3.62 -14.46
C GLN A 232 16.78 5.04 -14.01
N ALA A 233 15.82 5.80 -13.47
CA ALA A 233 16.08 7.13 -12.90
C ALA A 233 16.91 7.13 -11.59
N VAL A 234 17.24 5.96 -11.03
CA VAL A 234 18.25 5.75 -9.97
C VAL A 234 18.94 4.42 -10.28
N PRO A 235 20.29 4.29 -10.21
CA PRO A 235 20.95 3.00 -10.44
C PRO A 235 20.33 1.93 -9.54
N GLY A 236 19.99 0.77 -10.12
CA GLY A 236 19.34 -0.32 -9.37
C GLY A 236 20.06 -0.67 -8.07
N PHE A 237 21.39 -0.75 -8.10
CA PHE A 237 22.22 -1.14 -6.97
C PHE A 237 22.15 -0.18 -5.77
N ASN A 238 22.38 1.12 -5.97
CA ASN A 238 22.36 2.10 -4.87
C ASN A 238 20.99 2.18 -4.20
N PHE A 239 19.93 2.08 -5.01
CA PHE A 239 18.58 2.04 -4.45
C PHE A 239 18.32 0.76 -3.66
N SER A 240 18.77 -0.40 -4.15
CA SER A 240 18.67 -1.65 -3.41
C SER A 240 19.40 -1.56 -2.07
N LEU A 241 20.58 -0.94 -2.01
CA LEU A 241 21.30 -0.72 -0.76
C LEU A 241 20.50 0.15 0.22
N LEU A 242 19.84 1.20 -0.26
CA LEU A 242 18.94 2.04 0.57
C LEU A 242 17.74 1.26 1.11
N ILE A 243 17.14 0.38 0.30
CA ILE A 243 16.04 -0.48 0.75
C ILE A 243 16.54 -1.49 1.80
N VAL A 244 17.70 -2.11 1.57
CA VAL A 244 18.32 -3.01 2.55
C VAL A 244 18.60 -2.27 3.86
N ALA A 245 19.20 -1.08 3.80
CA ALA A 245 19.45 -0.26 4.98
C ALA A 245 18.16 0.11 5.73
N SER A 246 17.05 0.33 5.00
CA SER A 246 15.73 0.59 5.59
C SER A 246 15.13 -0.65 6.26
N LEU A 247 15.51 -1.86 5.86
CA LEU A 247 15.07 -3.10 6.48
C LEU A 247 15.87 -3.46 7.73
N LEU A 248 17.10 -2.95 7.90
CA LEU A 248 17.97 -3.31 9.03
C LEU A 248 17.33 -3.08 10.41
N PRO A 249 16.63 -1.95 10.69
CA PRO A 249 15.96 -1.78 11.98
C PRO A 249 14.89 -2.84 12.23
N LEU A 250 14.11 -3.22 11.21
CA LEU A 250 13.13 -4.30 11.32
C LEU A 250 13.82 -5.64 11.59
N ILE A 251 14.87 -5.97 10.83
CA ILE A 251 15.63 -7.21 10.99
C ILE A 251 16.20 -7.30 12.40
N TYR A 252 16.85 -6.24 12.87
CA TYR A 252 17.42 -6.17 14.20
C TYR A 252 16.34 -6.27 15.28
N PHE A 253 15.40 -5.33 15.37
CA PHE A 253 14.46 -5.30 16.50
C PHE A 253 13.44 -6.45 16.51
N LYS A 254 13.15 -7.08 15.36
CA LYS A 254 12.18 -8.19 15.30
C LYS A 254 12.82 -9.58 15.33
N TYR A 255 13.99 -9.76 14.72
CA TYR A 255 14.58 -11.10 14.53
C TYR A 255 15.90 -11.32 15.27
N TYR A 256 16.36 -10.36 16.07
CA TYR A 256 17.63 -10.48 16.80
C TYR A 256 17.72 -11.77 17.61
N ASP A 257 16.74 -12.07 18.45
CA ASP A 257 16.77 -13.27 19.31
C ASP A 257 16.84 -14.55 18.48
N PHE A 258 16.02 -14.64 17.42
CA PHE A 258 16.04 -15.78 16.50
C PHE A 258 17.41 -15.93 15.80
N ILE A 259 17.96 -14.84 15.25
CA ILE A 259 19.25 -14.86 14.55
C ILE A 259 20.37 -15.24 15.51
N TYR A 260 20.37 -14.64 16.71
CA TYR A 260 21.38 -14.86 17.72
C TYR A 260 21.42 -16.31 18.20
N VAL A 261 20.28 -16.87 18.61
CA VAL A 261 20.19 -18.26 19.09
C VAL A 261 20.70 -19.22 18.03
N ASN A 262 20.29 -19.05 16.77
CA ASN A 262 20.74 -19.91 15.68
C ASN A 262 22.23 -19.73 15.36
N PHE A 263 22.76 -18.51 15.45
CA PHE A 263 24.19 -18.24 15.25
C PHE A 263 25.06 -18.86 16.35
N VAL A 264 24.64 -18.76 17.61
CA VAL A 264 25.32 -19.40 18.75
C VAL A 264 25.29 -20.92 18.61
N ASN A 265 24.15 -21.50 18.25
CA ASN A 265 24.03 -22.95 18.01
C ASN A 265 24.96 -23.41 16.89
N PHE A 266 25.04 -22.64 15.79
CA PHE A 266 25.95 -22.91 14.68
C PHE A 266 27.43 -22.85 15.12
N LEU A 267 27.85 -21.79 15.82
CA LEU A 267 29.23 -21.68 16.31
C LEU A 267 29.57 -22.78 17.34
N THR A 268 28.61 -23.14 18.20
CA THR A 268 28.77 -24.25 19.15
C THR A 268 28.96 -25.57 18.41
N SER A 269 28.22 -25.80 17.31
CA SER A 269 28.41 -26.99 16.46
C SER A 269 29.78 -27.04 15.78
N LEU A 270 30.43 -25.89 15.59
CA LEU A 270 31.80 -25.77 15.08
C LEU A 270 32.88 -25.88 16.19
N GLY A 271 32.47 -26.11 17.45
CA GLY A 271 33.38 -26.29 18.58
C GLY A 271 33.72 -25.01 19.36
N PHE A 272 33.10 -23.87 19.04
CA PHE A 272 33.28 -22.64 19.82
C PHE A 272 32.36 -22.66 21.07
N THR A 273 32.94 -22.63 22.26
CA THR A 273 32.22 -22.56 23.55
C THR A 273 32.40 -21.20 24.24
N ASN A 274 31.53 -20.83 25.18
CA ASN A 274 31.57 -19.58 25.96
C ASN A 274 31.41 -18.29 25.12
N LEU A 275 30.45 -18.27 24.20
CA LEU A 275 30.17 -17.11 23.32
C LEU A 275 29.48 -15.92 24.05
N GLY A 276 29.29 -16.03 25.37
CA GLY A 276 28.62 -15.04 26.21
C GLY A 276 27.10 -15.19 26.28
N GLU A 277 26.50 -14.74 27.38
CA GLU A 277 25.06 -14.53 27.48
C GLU A 277 24.71 -13.11 27.01
N ILE A 278 23.59 -12.97 26.32
CA ILE A 278 23.13 -11.68 25.80
C ILE A 278 21.86 -11.23 26.50
N SER A 279 21.80 -9.92 26.76
CA SER A 279 20.58 -9.20 27.11
C SER A 279 19.62 -9.18 25.91
N SER A 280 18.43 -9.76 26.07
CA SER A 280 17.35 -9.72 25.07
C SER A 280 17.11 -8.30 24.55
N VAL A 281 17.01 -8.14 23.23
CA VAL A 281 16.67 -6.84 22.63
C VAL A 281 15.18 -6.62 22.75
N ILE A 282 14.75 -5.53 23.39
CA ILE A 282 13.33 -5.18 23.46
C ILE A 282 12.85 -4.76 22.06
N PRO A 283 11.87 -5.47 21.45
CA PRO A 283 11.36 -5.10 20.14
C PRO A 283 10.71 -3.72 20.16
N VAL A 284 11.04 -2.87 19.18
CA VAL A 284 10.41 -1.56 19.01
C VAL A 284 9.00 -1.76 18.46
N LEU A 285 7.98 -1.46 19.26
CA LEU A 285 6.58 -1.59 18.85
C LEU A 285 6.31 -0.77 17.58
N GLY A 286 5.72 -1.40 16.56
CA GLY A 286 5.35 -0.75 15.31
C GLY A 286 6.48 -0.59 14.29
N ILE A 287 7.70 -1.09 14.56
CA ILE A 287 8.83 -1.00 13.62
C ILE A 287 8.52 -1.61 12.24
N SER A 288 7.66 -2.63 12.20
CA SER A 288 7.16 -3.24 10.96
C SER A 288 6.42 -2.25 10.07
N TYR A 289 5.37 -1.61 10.60
CA TYR A 289 4.57 -0.63 9.84
C TYR A 289 5.39 0.61 9.51
N TYR A 290 6.29 1.01 10.41
CA TYR A 290 7.25 2.08 10.17
C TYR A 290 8.11 1.80 8.94
N THR A 291 8.60 0.56 8.82
CA THR A 291 9.43 0.11 7.69
C THR A 291 8.61 0.05 6.40
N PHE A 292 7.37 -0.44 6.42
CA PHE A 292 6.48 -0.44 5.26
C PHE A 292 6.15 0.97 4.76
N ASN A 293 5.87 1.90 5.66
CA ASN A 293 5.63 3.31 5.32
C ASN A 293 6.90 3.92 4.71
N SER A 294 8.06 3.69 5.34
CA SER A 294 9.36 4.19 4.88
C SER A 294 9.70 3.70 3.47
N ILE A 295 9.57 2.41 3.21
CA ILE A 295 9.79 1.82 1.87
C ILE A 295 8.77 2.36 0.87
N SER A 296 7.50 2.51 1.27
CA SER A 296 6.46 3.13 0.43
C SER A 296 6.88 4.54 0.00
N LEU A 297 7.38 5.37 0.93
CA LEU A 297 7.88 6.72 0.65
C LEU A 297 9.06 6.71 -0.32
N LEU A 298 10.11 5.93 -0.02
CA LEU A 298 11.30 5.87 -0.88
C LEU A 298 10.98 5.39 -2.30
N ILE A 299 10.13 4.36 -2.43
CA ILE A 299 9.72 3.83 -3.72
C ILE A 299 8.81 4.81 -4.46
N SER A 300 7.87 5.47 -3.79
CA SER A 300 6.98 6.44 -4.44
C SER A 300 7.75 7.68 -4.91
N VAL A 301 8.75 8.15 -4.17
CA VAL A 301 9.66 9.21 -4.64
C VAL A 301 10.52 8.69 -5.81
N LYS A 302 11.05 7.47 -5.72
CA LYS A 302 11.80 6.85 -6.83
C LYS A 302 10.96 6.77 -8.11
N ARG A 303 9.71 6.32 -8.00
CA ARG A 303 8.77 6.16 -9.13
C ARG A 303 8.22 7.50 -9.63
N GLY A 304 8.31 8.56 -8.84
CA GLY A 304 7.74 9.87 -9.19
C GLY A 304 6.27 9.99 -8.99
N GLU A 305 5.73 9.16 -8.12
CA GLU A 305 4.34 9.23 -7.69
C GLU A 305 4.13 10.40 -6.72
N ILE A 306 5.20 10.82 -6.02
CA ILE A 306 5.25 12.00 -5.14
C ILE A 306 6.64 12.65 -5.21
N LYS A 307 6.72 13.97 -4.97
CA LYS A 307 8.00 14.66 -4.68
C LYS A 307 8.46 14.35 -3.27
N SER A 308 9.77 14.47 -2.99
CA SER A 308 10.31 14.39 -1.63
C SER A 308 9.62 15.39 -0.68
N PRO A 309 8.79 14.96 0.29
CA PRO A 309 8.20 15.83 1.32
C PRO A 309 9.22 16.58 2.18
N SER A 310 8.72 17.60 2.88
CA SER A 310 9.45 18.30 3.95
C SER A 310 9.79 17.35 5.12
N LEU A 311 10.75 17.73 5.96
CA LEU A 311 11.13 16.93 7.13
C LEU A 311 9.92 16.68 8.05
N LEU A 312 9.16 17.73 8.36
CA LEU A 312 7.95 17.62 9.19
C LEU A 312 6.93 16.66 8.57
N THR A 313 6.61 16.80 7.28
CA THR A 313 5.67 15.91 6.59
C THR A 313 6.16 14.46 6.58
N SER A 314 7.47 14.25 6.39
CA SER A 314 8.09 12.92 6.42
C SER A 314 7.97 12.30 7.81
N LEU A 315 8.31 13.07 8.85
CA LEU A 315 8.16 12.64 10.24
C LEU A 315 6.71 12.32 10.57
N THR A 316 5.76 13.19 10.23
CA THR A 316 4.33 12.96 10.45
C THR A 316 3.86 11.69 9.76
N PHE A 317 4.26 11.46 8.51
CA PHE A 317 3.86 10.28 7.74
C PHE A 317 4.40 8.98 8.34
N VAL A 318 5.71 8.93 8.61
CA VAL A 318 6.35 7.69 9.05
C VAL A 318 6.03 7.38 10.53
N THR A 319 5.95 8.40 11.39
CA THR A 319 5.68 8.21 12.83
C THR A 319 4.19 8.12 13.18
N TYR A 320 3.27 8.30 12.22
CA TYR A 320 1.83 8.43 12.44
C TYR A 320 1.21 7.38 13.39
N PHE A 321 1.07 7.75 14.67
CA PHE A 321 0.73 6.82 15.75
C PHE A 321 -0.61 6.08 15.62
N PRO A 322 -1.67 6.64 14.97
CA PRO A 322 -2.92 5.91 14.80
C PRO A 322 -2.79 4.66 13.93
N THR A 323 -1.68 4.46 13.21
CA THR A 323 -1.51 3.21 12.44
C THR A 323 -0.18 2.49 12.65
N ILE A 324 0.73 3.09 13.43
CA ILE A 324 2.10 2.58 13.57
C ILE A 324 2.17 1.21 14.25
N VAL A 325 1.24 0.88 15.16
CA VAL A 325 1.30 -0.39 15.88
C VAL A 325 0.72 -1.52 15.03
N ALA A 326 -0.51 -1.35 14.54
CA ALA A 326 -1.15 -2.34 13.68
C ALA A 326 -2.32 -1.78 12.85
N GLY A 327 -2.29 -0.50 12.48
CA GLY A 327 -3.38 0.07 11.68
C GLY A 327 -3.31 -0.38 10.22
N PRO A 328 -4.17 0.14 9.33
CA PRO A 328 -3.97 -0.04 7.90
C PRO A 328 -2.62 0.53 7.45
N ILE A 329 -1.87 -0.23 6.63
CA ILE A 329 -0.60 0.23 6.06
C ILE A 329 -0.91 1.39 5.11
N ASN A 330 -0.39 2.57 5.44
CA ASN A 330 -0.62 3.76 4.66
C ASN A 330 0.38 3.84 3.50
N ARG A 331 -0.10 4.25 2.33
CA ARG A 331 0.78 4.56 1.21
C ARG A 331 1.17 6.02 1.24
N ALA A 332 2.42 6.29 0.88
CA ALA A 332 2.93 7.65 0.75
C ALA A 332 2.07 8.46 -0.24
N THR A 333 1.66 7.84 -1.35
CA THR A 333 0.79 8.45 -2.38
C THR A 333 -0.63 8.80 -1.92
N THR A 334 -1.12 8.21 -0.83
CA THR A 334 -2.48 8.45 -0.32
C THR A 334 -2.50 9.31 0.93
N LEU A 335 -1.55 9.12 1.85
CA LEU A 335 -1.54 9.84 3.12
C LEU A 335 -0.83 11.20 3.02
N ILE A 336 0.28 11.30 2.29
CA ILE A 336 1.04 12.56 2.17
C ILE A 336 0.16 13.70 1.61
N PRO A 337 -0.61 13.51 0.52
CA PRO A 337 -1.48 14.55 -0.01
C PRO A 337 -2.55 15.02 0.98
N GLN A 338 -3.01 14.15 1.88
CA GLN A 338 -3.94 14.52 2.95
C GLN A 338 -3.22 15.38 4.01
N ILE A 339 -2.01 14.98 4.43
CA ILE A 339 -1.32 15.67 5.52
C ILE A 339 -0.66 16.99 5.11
N THR A 340 -0.47 17.25 3.81
CA THR A 340 0.05 18.53 3.30
C THR A 340 -0.99 19.64 3.25
N LYS A 341 -2.29 19.30 3.21
CA LYS A 341 -3.40 20.25 3.16
C LYS A 341 -4.03 20.45 4.54
N ALA A 342 -4.60 21.62 4.83
CA ALA A 342 -5.34 21.82 6.07
C ALA A 342 -6.57 20.89 6.12
N ARG A 343 -6.82 20.25 7.26
CA ARG A 343 -7.89 19.25 7.43
C ARG A 343 -8.91 19.69 8.46
N CYS A 344 -10.16 19.26 8.31
CA CYS A 344 -11.18 19.39 9.34
C CYS A 344 -11.56 18.02 9.88
N PRO A 345 -11.83 17.89 11.20
CA PRO A 345 -12.43 16.68 11.75
C PRO A 345 -13.72 16.31 11.00
N GLN A 346 -13.93 15.01 10.83
CA GLN A 346 -15.14 14.50 10.17
C GLN A 346 -16.34 14.53 11.13
N PRO A 347 -17.59 14.37 10.63
CA PRO A 347 -18.78 14.42 11.47
C PRO A 347 -18.70 13.51 12.69
N ILE A 348 -19.06 14.06 13.86
CA ILE A 348 -18.99 13.36 15.16
C ILE A 348 -19.77 12.04 15.15
N ASN A 349 -20.91 11.99 14.44
CA ASN A 349 -21.73 10.79 14.31
C ASN A 349 -20.94 9.65 13.66
N LYS A 350 -20.16 9.96 12.60
CA LYS A 350 -19.33 8.97 11.91
C LYS A 350 -18.19 8.48 12.79
N ILE A 351 -17.55 9.39 13.55
CA ILE A 351 -16.49 9.06 14.50
C ILE A 351 -17.03 8.09 15.56
N PHE A 352 -18.14 8.42 16.22
CA PHE A 352 -18.75 7.59 17.26
C PHE A 352 -19.28 6.26 16.73
N PHE A 353 -19.78 6.22 15.49
CA PHE A 353 -20.22 4.97 14.86
C PHE A 353 -19.05 3.99 14.71
N TYR A 354 -17.94 4.40 14.09
CA TYR A 354 -16.77 3.52 13.92
C TYR A 354 -16.10 3.18 15.25
N LEU A 355 -16.07 4.11 16.20
CA LEU A 355 -15.60 3.84 17.56
C LEU A 355 -16.43 2.72 18.21
N THR A 356 -17.76 2.85 18.16
CA THR A 356 -18.69 1.87 18.75
C THR A 356 -18.60 0.52 18.07
N LEU A 357 -18.54 0.51 16.73
CA LEU A 357 -18.38 -0.72 15.95
C LEU A 357 -17.05 -1.42 16.26
N GLY A 358 -15.95 -0.67 16.33
CA GLY A 358 -14.63 -1.19 16.63
C GLY A 358 -14.54 -1.81 18.03
N ILE A 359 -15.05 -1.09 19.06
CA ILE A 359 -15.11 -1.61 20.43
C ILE A 359 -16.01 -2.85 20.49
N SER A 360 -17.20 -2.84 19.87
CA SER A 360 -18.11 -3.98 19.90
C SER A 360 -17.48 -5.25 19.31
N LYS A 361 -16.80 -5.14 18.17
CA LYS A 361 -16.10 -6.27 17.55
C LYS A 361 -14.95 -6.77 18.43
N LYS A 362 -14.10 -5.86 18.92
CA LYS A 362 -12.89 -6.24 19.65
C LYS A 362 -13.17 -6.69 21.08
N TRP A 363 -13.94 -5.92 21.84
CA TRP A 363 -14.16 -6.14 23.27
C TRP A 363 -15.24 -7.15 23.60
N LEU A 364 -16.26 -7.31 22.76
CA LEU A 364 -17.31 -8.29 23.00
C LEU A 364 -17.14 -9.53 22.13
N LEU A 365 -17.07 -9.37 20.80
CA LEU A 365 -17.07 -10.54 19.92
C LEU A 365 -15.76 -11.32 19.97
N ALA A 366 -14.62 -10.65 19.78
CA ALA A 366 -13.32 -11.32 19.72
C ALA A 366 -12.91 -11.94 21.07
N THR A 367 -13.08 -11.20 22.18
CA THR A 367 -12.82 -11.71 23.54
C THR A 367 -13.67 -12.91 23.91
N SER A 368 -14.96 -12.89 23.60
CA SER A 368 -15.87 -13.99 23.93
C SER A 368 -15.47 -15.25 23.15
N LEU A 369 -15.18 -15.11 21.85
CA LEU A 369 -14.67 -16.23 21.05
C LEU A 369 -13.35 -16.76 21.60
N SER A 370 -12.43 -15.87 21.97
CA SER A 370 -11.15 -16.23 22.56
C SER A 370 -11.30 -17.02 23.86
N MET A 371 -12.09 -16.50 24.80
CA MET A 371 -12.18 -17.02 26.16
C MET A 371 -12.95 -18.34 26.21
N TYR A 372 -14.06 -18.44 25.48
CA TYR A 372 -14.97 -19.58 25.61
C TYR A 372 -14.68 -20.73 24.65
N PHE A 373 -14.08 -20.45 23.48
CA PHE A 373 -13.92 -21.47 22.43
C PHE A 373 -12.48 -21.69 22.01
N VAL A 374 -11.67 -20.63 21.89
CA VAL A 374 -10.33 -20.78 21.29
C VAL A 374 -9.29 -21.18 22.30
N GLN A 375 -9.08 -20.38 23.35
CA GLN A 375 -8.00 -20.60 24.32
C GLN A 375 -8.10 -21.96 25.03
N PRO A 376 -9.28 -22.41 25.53
CA PRO A 376 -9.39 -23.71 26.18
C PRO A 376 -9.07 -24.87 25.24
N VAL A 377 -9.58 -24.81 24.01
CA VAL A 377 -9.50 -25.92 23.05
C VAL A 377 -8.12 -26.01 22.38
N PHE A 378 -7.52 -24.89 21.98
CA PHE A 378 -6.16 -24.88 21.46
C PHE A 378 -5.10 -25.16 22.53
N GLY A 379 -5.40 -24.87 23.80
CA GLY A 379 -4.48 -25.13 24.92
C GLY A 379 -4.41 -26.60 25.34
N ALA A 380 -5.44 -27.39 25.06
CA ALA A 380 -5.50 -28.81 25.41
C ALA A 380 -6.39 -29.61 24.42
N PRO A 381 -5.99 -29.73 23.14
CA PRO A 381 -6.85 -30.30 22.10
C PRO A 381 -7.26 -31.76 22.36
N ASP A 382 -6.41 -32.54 23.03
CA ASP A 382 -6.66 -33.95 23.37
C ASP A 382 -7.87 -34.16 24.29
N ASN A 383 -8.34 -33.11 24.97
CA ASN A 383 -9.52 -33.17 25.86
C ASN A 383 -10.86 -32.96 25.14
N TYR A 384 -10.84 -32.67 23.84
CA TYR A 384 -12.03 -32.28 23.06
C TYR A 384 -12.25 -33.23 21.88
N ASN A 385 -13.51 -33.37 21.46
CA ASN A 385 -13.83 -34.16 20.27
C ASN A 385 -13.61 -33.37 18.96
N SER A 386 -13.61 -34.06 17.82
CA SER A 386 -13.37 -33.48 16.49
C SER A 386 -14.28 -32.28 16.17
N TRP A 387 -15.55 -32.30 16.59
CA TRP A 387 -16.49 -31.22 16.30
C TRP A 387 -16.21 -29.96 17.12
N GLU A 388 -15.74 -30.12 18.35
CA GLU A 388 -15.30 -29.01 19.21
C GLU A 388 -14.00 -28.39 18.69
N LEU A 389 -13.08 -29.20 18.17
CA LEU A 389 -11.85 -28.72 17.52
C LEU A 389 -12.15 -27.94 16.22
N ILE A 390 -13.10 -28.43 15.41
CA ILE A 390 -13.60 -27.69 14.24
C ILE A 390 -14.28 -26.37 14.67
N LEU A 391 -15.12 -26.41 15.71
CA LEU A 391 -15.76 -25.22 16.26
C LEU A 391 -14.72 -24.20 16.73
N ALA A 392 -13.70 -24.62 17.46
CA ALA A 392 -12.61 -23.77 17.93
C ALA A 392 -11.83 -23.15 16.75
N THR A 393 -11.61 -23.92 15.68
CA THR A 393 -10.97 -23.41 14.46
C THR A 393 -11.80 -22.31 13.78
N TYR A 394 -13.13 -22.50 13.69
CA TYR A 394 -14.03 -21.47 13.16
C TYR A 394 -14.13 -20.27 14.08
N ALA A 395 -14.22 -20.50 15.40
CA ALA A 395 -14.22 -19.45 16.41
C ALA A 395 -12.93 -18.61 16.32
N TYR A 396 -11.79 -19.25 16.10
CA TYR A 396 -10.51 -18.57 15.89
C TYR A 396 -10.50 -17.71 14.62
N ALA A 397 -11.01 -18.22 13.50
CA ALA A 397 -11.13 -17.43 12.29
C ALA A 397 -11.95 -16.14 12.53
N PHE A 398 -13.10 -16.25 13.20
CA PHE A 398 -13.92 -15.08 13.53
C PHE A 398 -13.30 -14.19 14.62
N GLN A 399 -12.65 -14.77 15.63
CA GLN A 399 -11.90 -14.02 16.64
C GLN A 399 -10.85 -13.15 15.96
N LEU A 400 -9.99 -13.74 15.13
CA LEU A 400 -8.93 -13.04 14.40
C LEU A 400 -9.50 -11.91 13.54
N TYR A 401 -10.60 -12.18 12.84
CA TYR A 401 -11.31 -11.17 12.05
C TYR A 401 -11.86 -10.02 12.88
N PHE A 402 -12.58 -10.30 13.97
CA PHE A 402 -13.19 -9.26 14.80
C PHE A 402 -12.15 -8.46 15.59
N ASP A 403 -11.10 -9.11 16.09
CA ASP A 403 -10.01 -8.46 16.79
C ASP A 403 -9.33 -7.44 15.87
N PHE A 404 -8.98 -7.88 14.66
CA PHE A 404 -8.26 -7.03 13.72
C PHE A 404 -9.15 -6.01 13.02
N SER A 405 -10.32 -6.42 12.51
CA SER A 405 -11.24 -5.47 11.87
C SER A 405 -11.74 -4.43 12.87
N GLY A 406 -12.05 -4.84 14.11
CA GLY A 406 -12.41 -3.94 15.19
C GLY A 406 -11.29 -2.95 15.52
N TYR A 407 -10.03 -3.42 15.61
CA TYR A 407 -8.88 -2.53 15.76
C TYR A 407 -8.77 -1.53 14.60
N THR A 408 -8.93 -1.97 13.35
CA THR A 408 -8.85 -1.06 12.19
C THR A 408 -10.00 -0.06 12.15
N ASP A 409 -11.20 -0.41 12.62
CA ASP A 409 -12.32 0.52 12.78
C ASP A 409 -12.03 1.59 13.84
N LEU A 410 -11.39 1.22 14.95
CA LEU A 410 -10.90 2.19 15.96
C LEU A 410 -9.88 3.16 15.36
N MET A 411 -8.91 2.64 14.59
CA MET A 411 -7.92 3.49 13.93
C MET A 411 -8.55 4.36 12.84
N PHE A 412 -9.61 3.88 12.17
CA PHE A 412 -10.41 4.68 11.25
C PHE A 412 -11.10 5.83 11.99
N ALA A 413 -11.80 5.57 13.10
CA ALA A 413 -12.41 6.60 13.94
C ALA A 413 -11.40 7.65 14.41
N LEU A 414 -10.20 7.23 14.84
CA LEU A 414 -9.14 8.12 15.24
C LEU A 414 -8.60 8.98 14.08
N GLY A 415 -8.47 8.40 12.88
CA GLY A 415 -8.15 9.16 11.66
C GLY A 415 -9.18 10.23 11.35
N LEU A 416 -10.47 9.90 11.48
CA LEU A 416 -11.58 10.82 11.27
C LEU A 416 -11.54 12.02 12.24
N CYS A 417 -11.07 11.84 13.48
CA CYS A 417 -10.82 12.95 14.41
C CYS A 417 -9.79 13.95 13.89
N PHE A 418 -8.84 13.49 13.06
CA PHE A 418 -7.81 14.31 12.43
C PHE A 418 -8.14 14.71 10.98
N GLY A 419 -9.32 14.35 10.48
CA GLY A 419 -9.68 14.58 9.08
C GLY A 419 -8.87 13.73 8.09
N ILE A 420 -8.32 12.60 8.54
CA ILE A 420 -7.54 11.64 7.74
C ILE A 420 -8.41 10.41 7.48
N THR A 421 -8.47 9.98 6.23
CA THR A 421 -9.16 8.74 5.84
C THR A 421 -8.14 7.65 5.58
N HIS A 422 -8.22 6.57 6.38
CA HIS A 422 -7.36 5.39 6.24
C HIS A 422 -7.85 4.45 5.13
N PRO A 423 -6.94 3.64 4.54
CA PRO A 423 -7.35 2.58 3.63
C PRO A 423 -8.16 1.51 4.37
N ILE A 424 -9.10 0.89 3.65
CA ILE A 424 -9.91 -0.22 4.16
C ILE A 424 -9.03 -1.47 4.25
N ASN A 425 -9.09 -2.18 5.37
CA ASN A 425 -8.36 -3.45 5.55
C ASN A 425 -9.21 -4.70 5.33
N PHE A 426 -10.53 -4.61 5.49
CA PHE A 426 -11.41 -5.78 5.45
C PHE A 426 -12.67 -5.55 4.63
N ARG A 427 -13.06 -6.54 3.82
CA ARG A 427 -14.31 -6.56 3.02
C ARG A 427 -14.97 -7.94 3.04
N ASN A 428 -15.45 -8.34 4.21
CA ASN A 428 -16.04 -9.66 4.48
C ASN A 428 -15.24 -10.80 3.84
N PRO A 429 -14.03 -11.07 4.35
CA PRO A 429 -13.12 -12.04 3.75
C PRO A 429 -13.67 -13.47 3.72
N TYR A 430 -14.55 -13.84 4.65
CA TYR A 430 -15.08 -15.20 4.74
C TYR A 430 -16.23 -15.52 3.77
N ILE A 431 -16.67 -14.56 2.94
CA ILE A 431 -17.60 -14.80 1.82
C ILE A 431 -16.90 -14.92 0.46
N SER A 432 -15.57 -15.07 0.49
CA SER A 432 -14.74 -15.17 -0.71
C SER A 432 -15.04 -16.43 -1.51
N LEU A 433 -15.03 -16.31 -2.83
CA LEU A 433 -15.29 -17.44 -3.72
C LEU A 433 -14.08 -18.35 -3.91
N ASN A 434 -12.87 -17.84 -3.70
CA ASN A 434 -11.62 -18.59 -3.81
C ASN A 434 -10.50 -17.88 -3.03
N ILE A 435 -9.33 -18.52 -2.90
CA ILE A 435 -8.23 -17.97 -2.08
C ILE A 435 -7.66 -16.65 -2.61
N LYS A 436 -7.76 -16.37 -3.92
CA LYS A 436 -7.36 -15.08 -4.47
C LYS A 436 -8.34 -13.97 -4.07
N ASP A 437 -9.64 -14.24 -4.17
CA ASP A 437 -10.70 -13.33 -3.72
C ASP A 437 -10.55 -13.02 -2.22
N PHE A 438 -10.20 -14.02 -1.40
CA PHE A 438 -9.87 -13.86 0.01
C PHE A 438 -8.77 -12.80 0.23
N TRP A 439 -7.65 -12.87 -0.48
CA TRP A 439 -6.57 -11.89 -0.37
C TRP A 439 -6.92 -10.49 -0.90
N THR A 440 -8.02 -10.33 -1.64
CA THR A 440 -8.55 -9.00 -2.00
C THR A 440 -9.48 -8.40 -0.93
N ARG A 441 -9.79 -9.17 0.11
CA ARG A 441 -10.76 -8.84 1.17
C ARG A 441 -10.19 -8.93 2.58
N TRP A 442 -9.11 -9.69 2.78
CA TRP A 442 -8.38 -9.84 4.03
C TRP A 442 -7.14 -8.95 4.02
N HIS A 443 -6.95 -8.19 5.11
CA HIS A 443 -5.78 -7.34 5.35
C HIS A 443 -5.29 -6.61 4.09
N ILE A 444 -6.22 -5.93 3.42
CA ILE A 444 -6.08 -5.43 2.05
C ILE A 444 -4.87 -4.48 1.91
N SER A 445 -4.57 -3.68 2.93
CA SER A 445 -3.40 -2.80 2.90
C SER A 445 -2.09 -3.58 2.79
N LEU A 446 -1.92 -4.68 3.54
CA LEU A 446 -0.75 -5.57 3.43
C LEU A 446 -0.76 -6.36 2.13
N SER A 447 -1.87 -7.00 1.79
CA SER A 447 -1.99 -7.79 0.56
C SER A 447 -1.59 -6.96 -0.68
N SER A 448 -2.12 -5.74 -0.77
CA SER A 448 -1.76 -4.81 -1.84
C SER A 448 -0.31 -4.33 -1.74
N TRP A 449 0.23 -4.14 -0.52
CA TRP A 449 1.63 -3.75 -0.32
C TRP A 449 2.59 -4.84 -0.81
N ILE A 450 2.39 -6.09 -0.38
CA ILE A 450 3.18 -7.25 -0.84
C ILE A 450 3.11 -7.37 -2.36
N ARG A 451 1.91 -7.24 -2.94
CA ARG A 451 1.74 -7.28 -4.39
C ARG A 451 2.57 -6.20 -5.10
N ASP A 452 2.48 -4.95 -4.65
CA ASP A 452 3.01 -3.80 -5.38
C ASP A 452 4.51 -3.51 -5.10
N TYR A 453 5.01 -3.99 -3.97
CA TYR A 453 6.38 -3.76 -3.50
C TYR A 453 7.26 -5.01 -3.46
N ILE A 454 6.68 -6.22 -3.55
CA ILE A 454 7.45 -7.49 -3.65
C ILE A 454 7.12 -8.20 -4.96
N TYR A 455 5.87 -8.63 -5.16
CA TYR A 455 5.50 -9.50 -6.29
C TYR A 455 5.73 -8.86 -7.66
N ILE A 456 5.20 -7.65 -7.88
CA ILE A 456 5.33 -6.94 -9.16
C ILE A 456 6.81 -6.60 -9.46
N PRO A 457 7.60 -6.06 -8.51
CA PRO A 457 9.03 -5.82 -8.73
C PRO A 457 9.87 -7.06 -9.03
N LEU A 458 9.53 -8.23 -8.49
CA LEU A 458 10.21 -9.50 -8.81
C LEU A 458 9.96 -9.96 -10.26
N GLY A 459 8.93 -9.43 -10.93
CA GLY A 459 8.57 -9.75 -12.32
C GLY A 459 7.08 -9.99 -12.52
N GLY A 460 6.32 -10.22 -11.45
CA GLY A 460 4.90 -10.50 -11.50
C GLY A 460 4.56 -11.60 -12.53
N ASN A 461 3.66 -11.29 -13.46
CA ASN A 461 3.25 -12.22 -14.52
C ASN A 461 4.08 -12.12 -15.81
N ARG A 462 5.16 -11.31 -15.86
CA ARG A 462 5.85 -10.95 -17.11
C ARG A 462 6.74 -12.05 -17.67
N HIS A 463 7.29 -12.92 -16.81
CA HIS A 463 8.29 -13.93 -17.18
C HIS A 463 7.69 -15.35 -17.29
N GLY A 464 6.41 -15.45 -17.64
CA GLY A 464 5.72 -16.71 -17.83
C GLY A 464 5.16 -17.34 -16.54
N PHE A 465 4.41 -18.44 -16.72
CA PHE A 465 3.59 -19.03 -15.67
C PHE A 465 4.40 -19.57 -14.47
N LEU A 466 5.50 -20.30 -14.73
CA LEU A 466 6.31 -20.93 -13.68
C LEU A 466 6.95 -19.88 -12.77
N LEU A 467 7.62 -18.88 -13.36
CA LEU A 467 8.24 -17.80 -12.59
C LEU A 467 7.20 -16.98 -11.80
N ALA A 468 6.01 -16.74 -12.37
CA ALA A 468 4.92 -16.10 -11.62
C ALA A 468 4.51 -16.91 -10.37
N GLN A 469 4.51 -18.25 -10.43
CA GLN A 469 4.27 -19.08 -9.25
C GLN A 469 5.40 -18.94 -8.23
N CYS A 470 6.66 -18.99 -8.67
CA CYS A 470 7.82 -18.80 -7.79
C CYS A 470 7.80 -17.43 -7.10
N TYR A 471 7.49 -16.35 -7.81
CA TYR A 471 7.36 -15.02 -7.21
C TYR A 471 6.19 -14.93 -6.22
N THR A 472 5.11 -15.67 -6.45
CA THR A 472 4.00 -15.77 -5.49
C THR A 472 4.46 -16.48 -4.21
N VAL A 473 5.23 -17.58 -4.33
CA VAL A 473 5.83 -18.30 -3.18
C VAL A 473 6.72 -17.37 -2.38
N ILE A 474 7.63 -16.65 -3.04
CA ILE A 474 8.53 -15.70 -2.37
C ILE A 474 7.72 -14.62 -1.63
N ALA A 475 6.73 -14.02 -2.31
CA ALA A 475 5.93 -12.93 -1.74
C ALA A 475 5.14 -13.37 -0.48
N MET A 476 4.55 -14.55 -0.52
CA MET A 476 3.74 -15.08 0.59
C MET A 476 4.57 -15.70 1.71
N LEU A 477 5.72 -16.31 1.41
CA LEU A 477 6.67 -16.75 2.44
C LEU A 477 7.21 -15.55 3.22
N LEU A 478 7.58 -14.47 2.52
CA LEU A 478 7.98 -13.22 3.17
C LEU A 478 6.83 -12.62 4.00
N SER A 479 5.58 -12.76 3.57
CA SER A 479 4.40 -12.40 4.38
C SER A 479 4.32 -13.23 5.65
N GLY A 480 4.52 -14.55 5.57
CA GLY A 480 4.56 -15.45 6.71
C GLY A 480 5.66 -15.06 7.69
N ILE A 481 6.91 -15.02 7.22
CA ILE A 481 8.08 -14.63 8.03
C ILE A 481 7.89 -13.24 8.67
N TRP A 482 7.22 -12.31 7.98
CA TRP A 482 6.89 -11.01 8.55
C TRP A 482 5.98 -11.10 9.78
N HIS A 483 5.05 -12.06 9.83
CA HIS A 483 4.18 -12.25 10.99
C HIS A 483 4.96 -12.74 12.21
N GLY A 484 5.86 -13.72 12.06
CA GLY A 484 6.73 -14.18 13.14
C GLY A 484 7.86 -15.09 12.66
N SER A 485 8.81 -15.38 13.55
CA SER A 485 10.03 -16.14 13.24
C SER A 485 9.89 -17.67 13.34
N THR A 486 8.71 -18.19 13.72
CA THR A 486 8.47 -19.64 13.85
C THR A 486 8.18 -20.30 12.50
N LEU A 487 8.43 -21.62 12.43
CA LEU A 487 8.13 -22.42 11.23
C LEU A 487 6.66 -22.35 10.83
N ASN A 488 5.76 -22.25 11.81
CA ASN A 488 4.32 -22.13 11.62
C ASN A 488 3.93 -20.99 10.69
N PHE A 489 4.53 -19.80 10.86
CA PHE A 489 4.22 -18.67 10.01
C PHE A 489 4.73 -18.83 8.58
N ALA A 490 5.91 -19.43 8.40
CA ALA A 490 6.44 -19.77 7.08
C ALA A 490 5.53 -20.79 6.37
N LEU A 491 5.11 -21.84 7.08
CA LEU A 491 4.17 -22.85 6.57
C LEU A 491 2.81 -22.23 6.23
N TRP A 492 2.29 -21.35 7.07
CA TRP A 492 1.06 -20.62 6.78
C TRP A 492 1.15 -19.85 5.46
N GLY A 493 2.25 -19.13 5.22
CA GLY A 493 2.50 -18.43 3.95
C GLY A 493 2.61 -19.38 2.75
N LEU A 494 3.26 -20.53 2.94
CA LEU A 494 3.37 -21.57 1.93
C LEU A 494 2.00 -22.16 1.59
N LEU A 495 1.20 -22.53 2.59
CA LEU A 495 -0.13 -23.09 2.40
C LEU A 495 -1.02 -22.14 1.60
N HIS A 496 -1.11 -20.87 1.97
CA HIS A 496 -1.86 -19.89 1.17
C HIS A 496 -1.39 -19.82 -0.29
N THR A 497 -0.10 -19.97 -0.53
CA THR A 497 0.44 -20.00 -1.90
C THR A 497 0.06 -21.27 -2.64
N LEU A 498 0.10 -22.43 -2.00
CA LEU A 498 -0.33 -23.69 -2.61
C LEU A 498 -1.79 -23.60 -3.07
N GLY A 499 -2.67 -22.95 -2.30
CA GLY A 499 -4.03 -22.65 -2.72
C GLY A 499 -4.10 -21.76 -3.97
N ILE A 500 -3.26 -20.72 -4.04
CA ILE A 500 -3.19 -19.81 -5.20
C ILE A 500 -2.66 -20.54 -6.44
N ILE A 501 -1.60 -21.34 -6.29
CA ILE A 501 -1.01 -22.16 -7.36
C ILE A 501 -2.02 -23.18 -7.85
N GLY A 502 -2.72 -23.88 -6.96
CA GLY A 502 -3.76 -24.84 -7.31
C GLY A 502 -4.85 -24.21 -8.18
N LEU A 503 -5.35 -23.03 -7.79
CA LEU A 503 -6.29 -22.25 -8.62
C LEU A 503 -5.69 -21.83 -9.96
N ASN A 504 -4.42 -21.40 -9.98
CA ASN A 504 -3.73 -20.99 -11.21
C ASN A 504 -3.59 -22.15 -12.20
N ILE A 505 -3.24 -23.34 -11.70
CA ILE A 505 -3.14 -24.56 -12.50
C ILE A 505 -4.51 -24.95 -13.01
N LEU A 506 -5.52 -25.01 -12.13
CA LEU A 506 -6.89 -25.36 -12.51
C LEU A 506 -7.42 -24.45 -13.64
N HIS A 507 -7.27 -23.14 -13.51
CA HIS A 507 -7.68 -22.17 -14.54
C HIS A 507 -6.90 -22.29 -15.85
N LYS A 508 -5.67 -22.84 -15.81
CA LYS A 508 -4.85 -23.03 -17.01
C LYS A 508 -5.24 -24.31 -17.76
N VAL A 509 -5.65 -25.36 -17.03
CA VAL A 509 -6.02 -26.67 -17.62
C VAL A 509 -7.52 -26.80 -17.88
N SER A 510 -8.35 -25.99 -17.25
CA SER A 510 -9.80 -26.03 -17.37
C SER A 510 -10.42 -24.63 -17.20
N SER A 511 -11.52 -24.36 -17.91
CA SER A 511 -12.36 -23.20 -17.64
C SER A 511 -13.28 -23.38 -16.43
N PHE A 512 -13.26 -24.56 -15.80
CA PHE A 512 -14.12 -24.90 -14.67
C PHE A 512 -13.87 -23.96 -13.49
N ARG A 513 -14.96 -23.33 -13.02
CA ARG A 513 -14.99 -22.56 -11.78
C ARG A 513 -16.18 -23.03 -10.96
N ILE A 514 -15.91 -23.49 -9.73
CA ILE A 514 -16.95 -23.93 -8.79
C ILE A 514 -18.00 -22.83 -8.57
N SER A 515 -17.56 -21.57 -8.57
CA SER A 515 -18.42 -20.39 -8.42
C SER A 515 -19.49 -20.24 -9.51
N ASP A 516 -19.27 -20.81 -10.70
CA ASP A 516 -20.19 -20.73 -11.83
C ASP A 516 -21.39 -21.68 -11.62
N TYR A 517 -21.19 -22.75 -10.85
CA TYR A 517 -22.23 -23.72 -10.48
C TYR A 517 -22.88 -23.39 -9.14
N SER A 518 -22.07 -23.06 -8.12
CA SER A 518 -22.57 -22.71 -6.80
C SER A 518 -21.60 -21.80 -6.05
N LYS A 519 -22.03 -20.55 -5.87
CA LYS A 519 -21.32 -19.58 -5.01
C LYS A 519 -21.26 -20.06 -3.56
N PHE A 520 -22.28 -20.80 -3.09
CA PHE A 520 -22.30 -21.34 -1.73
C PHE A 520 -21.19 -22.36 -1.53
N ILE A 521 -21.07 -23.35 -2.42
CA ILE A 521 -20.02 -24.38 -2.35
C ILE A 521 -18.63 -23.72 -2.46
N SER A 522 -18.47 -22.79 -3.40
CA SER A 522 -17.21 -22.05 -3.58
C SER A 522 -16.76 -21.32 -2.30
N ARG A 523 -17.72 -20.66 -1.62
CA ARG A 523 -17.48 -20.00 -0.33
C ARG A 523 -17.15 -20.99 0.76
N PHE A 524 -17.91 -22.08 0.86
CA PHE A 524 -17.71 -23.10 1.87
C PHE A 524 -16.32 -23.73 1.77
N LEU A 525 -15.89 -24.13 0.57
CA LEU A 525 -14.55 -24.69 0.34
C LEU A 525 -13.44 -23.67 0.65
N THR A 526 -13.61 -22.42 0.23
CA THR A 526 -12.63 -21.36 0.51
C THR A 526 -12.52 -21.07 1.99
N PHE A 527 -13.63 -20.98 2.70
CA PHE A 527 -13.67 -20.75 4.13
C PHE A 527 -12.98 -21.87 4.90
N ASN A 528 -13.31 -23.13 4.61
CA ASN A 528 -12.65 -24.29 5.24
C ASN A 528 -11.15 -24.33 4.96
N TYR A 529 -10.74 -24.04 3.72
CA TYR A 529 -9.32 -23.99 3.36
C TYR A 529 -8.57 -22.92 4.16
N VAL A 530 -9.16 -21.73 4.31
CA VAL A 530 -8.59 -20.64 5.12
C VAL A 530 -8.56 -21.00 6.61
N CYS A 531 -9.61 -21.64 7.13
CA CYS A 531 -9.64 -22.12 8.51
C CYS A 531 -8.54 -23.15 8.79
N LEU A 532 -8.27 -24.06 7.85
CA LEU A 532 -7.16 -25.01 7.97
C LEU A 532 -5.81 -24.29 8.09
N THR A 533 -5.56 -23.23 7.30
CA THR A 533 -4.30 -22.48 7.42
C THR A 533 -4.21 -21.75 8.77
N TRP A 534 -5.33 -21.30 9.31
CA TRP A 534 -5.36 -20.61 10.61
C TRP A 534 -4.94 -21.46 11.81
N ILE A 535 -5.01 -22.79 11.73
CA ILE A 535 -4.49 -23.68 12.79
C ILE A 535 -3.00 -23.39 13.01
N PHE A 536 -2.20 -23.39 11.95
CA PHE A 536 -0.77 -23.06 12.02
C PHE A 536 -0.53 -21.63 12.51
N PHE A 537 -1.39 -20.68 12.16
CA PHE A 537 -1.24 -19.30 12.59
C PHE A 537 -1.51 -19.09 14.09
N ASN A 538 -2.36 -19.92 14.71
CA ASN A 538 -2.68 -19.83 16.13
C ASN A 538 -1.76 -20.66 17.03
N SER A 539 -1.32 -21.83 16.56
CA SER A 539 -0.53 -22.76 17.36
C SER A 539 0.82 -22.18 17.75
N THR A 540 1.25 -22.48 18.98
CA THR A 540 2.50 -21.96 19.59
C THR A 540 3.75 -22.37 18.80
N ASP A 541 3.75 -23.58 18.29
CA ASP A 541 4.83 -24.20 17.53
C ASP A 541 4.29 -25.27 16.59
N PHE A 542 5.19 -25.89 15.83
CA PHE A 542 4.83 -26.88 14.81
C PHE A 542 4.22 -28.13 15.43
N ASP A 543 4.76 -28.62 16.54
CA ASP A 543 4.28 -29.84 17.20
C ASP A 543 2.86 -29.63 17.74
N ALA A 544 2.57 -28.47 18.32
CA ALA A 544 1.23 -28.09 18.75
C ALA A 544 0.23 -28.01 17.58
N ALA A 545 0.66 -27.55 16.40
CA ALA A 545 -0.18 -27.52 15.20
C ALA A 545 -0.50 -28.94 14.70
N ILE A 546 0.49 -29.83 14.71
CA ILE A 546 0.30 -31.23 14.31
C ILE A 546 -0.58 -31.98 15.31
N ASN A 547 -0.33 -31.83 16.62
CA ASN A 547 -1.20 -32.41 17.66
C ASN A 547 -2.66 -31.97 17.45
N PHE A 548 -2.91 -30.66 17.28
CA PHE A 548 -4.27 -30.17 17.04
C PHE A 548 -4.92 -30.82 15.80
N LEU A 549 -4.17 -31.00 14.71
CA LEU A 549 -4.66 -31.67 13.50
C LEU A 549 -4.95 -33.15 13.74
N GLU A 550 -4.05 -33.88 14.40
CA GLU A 550 -4.22 -35.29 14.75
C GLU A 550 -5.45 -35.50 15.63
N ALA A 551 -5.60 -34.69 16.68
CA ALA A 551 -6.77 -34.70 17.56
C ALA A 551 -8.07 -34.40 16.79
N THR A 552 -8.02 -33.50 15.80
CA THR A 552 -9.19 -33.18 14.96
C THR A 552 -9.69 -34.39 14.18
N PHE A 553 -8.83 -35.34 13.81
CA PHE A 553 -9.21 -36.53 13.05
C PHE A 553 -9.32 -37.82 13.91
N SER A 554 -9.06 -37.76 15.21
CA SER A 554 -9.00 -38.95 16.07
C SER A 554 -10.36 -39.35 16.66
N ASN A 555 -11.25 -38.39 16.97
CA ASN A 555 -12.48 -38.66 17.72
C ASN A 555 -13.73 -37.92 17.20
N PHE A 556 -14.39 -38.49 16.19
CA PHE A 556 -15.64 -37.98 15.60
C PHE A 556 -16.90 -38.31 16.41
N SER A 557 -16.79 -38.60 17.71
CA SER A 557 -17.98 -38.74 18.57
C SER A 557 -18.83 -37.49 18.45
N LEU A 558 -20.11 -37.66 18.06
CA LEU A 558 -21.04 -36.54 18.01
C LEU A 558 -21.10 -35.89 19.41
N PRO A 559 -21.06 -34.56 19.52
CA PRO A 559 -21.14 -33.84 20.80
C PRO A 559 -22.58 -33.86 21.34
N ILE A 560 -23.22 -35.03 21.36
CA ILE A 560 -24.61 -35.24 21.82
C ILE A 560 -24.71 -34.95 23.32
N HIS A 561 -23.62 -35.16 24.06
CA HIS A 561 -23.52 -34.84 25.47
C HIS A 561 -23.19 -33.37 25.75
N GLU A 562 -22.86 -32.57 24.72
CA GLU A 562 -22.49 -31.17 24.82
C GLU A 562 -23.37 -30.29 23.91
N PRO A 563 -24.67 -30.11 24.26
CA PRO A 563 -25.65 -29.41 23.42
C PRO A 563 -25.24 -27.97 23.10
N LEU A 564 -24.45 -27.33 23.97
CA LEU A 564 -23.92 -25.99 23.75
C LEU A 564 -22.96 -25.95 22.54
N ALA A 565 -22.10 -26.95 22.35
CA ALA A 565 -21.18 -27.00 21.22
C ALA A 565 -21.93 -27.09 19.88
N ILE A 566 -22.99 -27.90 19.81
CA ILE A 566 -23.86 -28.01 18.63
C ILE A 566 -24.55 -26.68 18.34
N ILE A 567 -25.16 -26.06 19.36
CA ILE A 567 -25.82 -24.77 19.22
C ILE A 567 -24.83 -23.72 18.72
N SER A 568 -23.62 -23.65 19.28
CA SER A 568 -22.58 -22.72 18.86
C SER A 568 -22.13 -22.94 17.42
N LEU A 569 -21.93 -24.18 16.99
CA LEU A 569 -21.62 -24.52 15.59
C LEU A 569 -22.73 -24.05 14.64
N VAL A 570 -24.00 -24.31 14.99
CA VAL A 570 -25.15 -23.86 14.20
C VAL A 570 -25.22 -22.34 14.14
N LEU A 571 -25.02 -21.64 15.26
CA LEU A 571 -25.05 -20.18 15.30
C LEU A 571 -23.92 -19.55 14.47
N ILE A 572 -22.69 -20.09 14.54
CA ILE A 572 -21.57 -19.63 13.72
C ILE A 572 -21.85 -19.87 12.23
N PHE A 573 -22.41 -21.02 11.89
CA PHE A 573 -22.76 -21.34 10.51
C PHE A 573 -23.86 -20.41 9.97
N ILE A 574 -24.92 -20.16 10.76
CA ILE A 574 -25.97 -19.19 10.43
C ILE A 574 -25.38 -17.79 10.26
N TYR A 575 -24.52 -17.36 11.19
CA TYR A 575 -23.84 -16.07 11.10
C TYR A 575 -23.01 -15.96 9.81
N TRP A 576 -22.22 -16.99 9.48
CA TRP A 576 -21.43 -17.05 8.25
C TRP A 576 -22.31 -16.93 6.99
N MET A 577 -23.45 -17.62 6.95
CA MET A 577 -24.41 -17.51 5.84
C MET A 577 -25.01 -16.09 5.70
N LEU A 578 -25.19 -15.39 6.82
CA LEU A 578 -25.80 -14.06 6.87
C LEU A 578 -24.78 -12.90 6.75
N LEU A 579 -23.49 -13.17 6.60
CA LEU A 579 -22.45 -12.13 6.47
C LEU A 579 -22.77 -11.04 5.42
N PRO A 580 -23.28 -11.35 4.21
CA PRO A 580 -23.67 -10.31 3.25
C PRO A 580 -24.79 -9.39 3.75
N GLN A 581 -25.74 -9.92 4.52
CA GLN A 581 -26.85 -9.17 5.11
C GLN A 581 -26.36 -8.31 6.28
N VAL A 582 -25.43 -8.83 7.08
CA VAL A 582 -24.77 -8.08 8.16
C VAL A 582 -24.02 -6.87 7.60
N GLU A 583 -23.33 -7.00 6.46
CA GLU A 583 -22.67 -5.87 5.78
C GLU A 583 -23.67 -4.78 5.37
N LYS A 584 -24.77 -5.18 4.73
CA LYS A 584 -25.83 -4.26 4.32
C LYS A 584 -26.45 -3.55 5.51
N LEU A 585 -26.64 -4.27 6.63
CA LEU A 585 -27.15 -3.70 7.87
C LEU A 585 -26.17 -2.66 8.45
N ILE A 586 -24.89 -2.99 8.57
CA ILE A 586 -23.88 -2.04 9.09
C ILE A 586 -23.83 -0.77 8.23
N ASN A 587 -23.84 -0.91 6.90
CA ASN A 587 -23.84 0.24 5.99
C ASN A 587 -25.12 1.08 6.14
N LYS A 588 -26.29 0.43 6.29
CA LYS A 588 -27.56 1.13 6.55
C LYS A 588 -27.52 1.88 7.88
N LEU A 589 -27.01 1.26 8.96
CA LEU A 589 -26.86 1.90 10.27
C LEU A 589 -25.90 3.08 10.21
N LEU A 590 -24.80 2.97 9.44
CA LEU A 590 -23.90 4.09 9.20
C LEU A 590 -24.64 5.25 8.53
N THR A 591 -25.39 5.02 7.46
CA THR A 591 -26.17 6.07 6.79
C THR A 591 -27.17 6.72 7.74
N VAL A 592 -27.99 5.92 8.46
CA VAL A 592 -28.98 6.43 9.42
C VAL A 592 -28.31 7.23 10.54
N SER A 593 -27.14 6.81 11.03
CA SER A 593 -26.39 7.55 12.05
C SER A 593 -26.02 8.96 11.58
N GLN A 594 -25.83 9.19 10.27
CA GLN A 594 -25.53 10.52 9.75
C GLN A 594 -26.77 11.41 9.60
N GLU A 595 -27.96 10.82 9.55
CA GLU A 595 -29.23 11.55 9.37
C GLU A 595 -29.81 12.05 10.70
N ILE A 596 -29.50 11.38 11.81
CA ILE A 596 -29.99 11.76 13.14
C ILE A 596 -29.14 12.87 13.79
N SER A 597 -29.76 13.62 14.72
CA SER A 597 -29.02 14.62 15.51
C SER A 597 -27.86 13.98 16.29
N SER A 598 -26.73 14.69 16.36
CA SER A 598 -25.53 14.20 17.01
C SER A 598 -25.73 13.84 18.48
N LYS A 599 -26.62 14.54 19.20
CA LYS A 599 -26.95 14.24 20.60
C LYS A 599 -27.55 12.83 20.73
N TYR A 600 -28.49 12.48 19.85
CA TYR A 600 -29.12 11.15 19.86
C TYR A 600 -28.16 10.06 19.39
N CYS A 601 -27.37 10.34 18.34
CA CYS A 601 -26.36 9.39 17.86
C CYS A 601 -25.36 9.02 18.96
N ILE A 602 -24.83 10.02 19.68
CA ILE A 602 -23.89 9.82 20.77
C ILE A 602 -24.54 9.07 21.93
N ALA A 603 -25.77 9.43 22.32
CA ALA A 603 -26.50 8.73 23.39
C ALA A 603 -26.71 7.24 23.07
N ILE A 604 -27.11 6.91 21.83
CA ILE A 604 -27.25 5.53 21.37
C ILE A 604 -25.90 4.81 21.40
N CYS A 605 -24.83 5.43 20.91
CA CYS A 605 -23.49 4.85 20.93
C CYS A 605 -23.02 4.56 22.36
N ILE A 606 -23.22 5.49 23.29
CA ILE A 606 -22.88 5.29 24.71
C ILE A 606 -23.70 4.15 25.33
N LEU A 607 -25.00 4.07 25.04
CA LEU A 607 -25.84 2.96 25.51
C LEU A 607 -25.34 1.61 24.98
N VAL A 608 -25.01 1.54 23.69
CA VAL A 608 -24.44 0.32 23.08
C VAL A 608 -23.10 -0.03 23.73
N LEU A 609 -22.20 0.95 23.93
CA LEU A 609 -20.93 0.73 24.60
C LEU A 609 -21.10 0.25 26.04
N TRP A 610 -22.08 0.80 26.77
CA TRP A 610 -22.42 0.34 28.12
C TRP A 610 -22.88 -1.12 28.10
N ILE A 611 -23.75 -1.52 27.17
CA ILE A 611 -24.16 -2.93 27.01
C ILE A 611 -22.96 -3.81 26.67
N VAL A 612 -22.14 -3.39 25.70
CA VAL A 612 -20.91 -4.10 25.27
C VAL A 612 -20.00 -4.35 26.46
N ILE A 613 -19.71 -3.33 27.26
CA ILE A 613 -18.82 -3.47 28.43
C ILE A 613 -19.38 -4.44 29.47
N ASN A 614 -20.70 -4.41 29.73
CA ASN A 614 -21.31 -5.31 30.71
C ASN A 614 -21.40 -6.77 30.24
N LEU A 615 -21.48 -7.01 28.92
CA LEU A 615 -21.52 -8.36 28.34
C LEU A 615 -20.13 -8.91 28.01
N SER A 616 -19.11 -8.07 27.99
CA SER A 616 -17.74 -8.49 27.65
C SER A 616 -17.08 -9.25 28.79
N PRO A 617 -16.24 -10.25 28.50
CA PRO A 617 -15.34 -10.83 29.50
C PRO A 617 -14.52 -9.78 30.25
N SER A 618 -14.19 -10.07 31.51
CA SER A 618 -13.41 -9.16 32.35
C SER A 618 -11.97 -8.99 31.84
N GLY A 619 -11.41 -7.80 32.08
CA GLY A 619 -10.04 -7.44 31.68
C GLY A 619 -9.96 -6.66 30.38
N VAL A 620 -8.74 -6.22 30.05
CA VAL A 620 -8.44 -5.53 28.79
C VAL A 620 -8.02 -6.56 27.76
N PRO A 621 -8.74 -6.71 26.64
CA PRO A 621 -8.33 -7.66 25.61
C PRO A 621 -6.94 -7.36 25.07
N PRO A 622 -6.07 -8.38 24.96
CA PRO A 622 -4.86 -8.23 24.17
C PRO A 622 -5.23 -7.99 22.69
N PHE A 623 -4.25 -7.53 21.91
CA PHE A 623 -4.38 -7.47 20.46
C PHE A 623 -3.58 -8.64 19.89
N ILE A 624 -4.22 -9.47 19.06
CA ILE A 624 -3.65 -10.78 18.67
C ILE A 624 -2.29 -10.61 17.98
N TYR A 625 -2.14 -9.63 17.09
CA TYR A 625 -0.87 -9.37 16.39
C TYR A 625 0.19 -8.67 17.24
N ALA A 626 -0.11 -8.25 18.48
CA ALA A 626 0.92 -7.73 19.37
C ALA A 626 1.81 -8.84 19.96
N ASN A 627 1.35 -10.10 19.86
CA ASN A 627 2.03 -11.26 20.44
C ASN A 627 2.95 -12.00 19.43
N PHE A 628 3.09 -11.49 18.19
CA PHE A 628 3.81 -12.16 17.08
C PHE A 628 4.99 -11.34 16.52
#